data_AF-A0A812UIK4-F1
#
_entry.id   AF-A0A812UIK4-F1
#
_cell.length_a   1.000
_cell.length_b   1.000
_cell.length_c   1.000
_cell.angle_alpha   90.00
_cell.angle_beta   90.00
_cell.angle_gamma   90.00
#
_symmetry.space_group_name_H-M   'P 1'
#
loop_
_entity.id
_entity.type
_entity.pdbx_description
1 polymer ?
#
loop_
_entity_poly.entity_id
_entity_poly.type
_entity_poly.pdbx_seq_one_letter_code
_entity_poly.pdbx_strand_id
1 'polypeptide(L)'
;YCAPSAGLKFTDIPNGLAALSKVPGAGWTQIFLFLGLVEKGLYTFDPTRQPGDYKNAGVLGVPNGSTMTPGEGRNRKLNSELANGRLAMMAIIGMFFQ
;
A
#
# COMPACT_ATOMS: atom_id res chain seq x y z
N TYR A 1 -21.77 -3.69 6.47
CA TYR A 1 -21.28 -4.67 7.48
C TYR A 1 -19.89 -5.10 7.06
N CYS A 2 -18.94 -5.14 8.00
CA CYS A 2 -17.56 -5.58 7.76
C CYS A 2 -17.48 -7.11 7.64
N ALA A 3 -18.27 -7.84 8.43
CA ALA A 3 -18.40 -9.29 8.31
C ALA A 3 -19.87 -9.69 8.59
N PRO A 4 -20.69 -9.95 7.56
CA PRO A 4 -22.10 -10.29 7.73
C PRO A 4 -22.32 -11.57 8.55
N SER A 5 -21.45 -12.56 8.39
CA SER A 5 -21.47 -13.82 9.16
C SER A 5 -21.15 -13.66 10.65
N ALA A 6 -20.44 -12.59 11.02
CA ALA A 6 -20.12 -12.26 12.41
C ALA A 6 -20.99 -11.11 12.95
N GLY A 7 -21.96 -10.61 12.18
CA GLY A 7 -22.81 -9.47 12.56
C GLY A 7 -22.06 -8.14 12.73
N LEU A 8 -20.80 -8.03 12.34
CA LEU A 8 -19.93 -6.89 12.63
C LEU A 8 -20.21 -5.72 11.66
N LYS A 9 -20.58 -4.54 12.19
CA LYS A 9 -20.71 -3.31 11.38
C LYS A 9 -19.39 -2.55 11.36
N PHE A 10 -19.20 -1.72 10.35
CA PHE A 10 -18.03 -0.82 10.28
C PHE A 10 -18.03 0.23 11.40
N THR A 11 -19.22 0.59 11.90
CA THR A 11 -19.39 1.51 13.04
C THR A 11 -18.87 0.94 14.36
N ASP A 12 -18.75 -0.39 14.46
CA ASP A 12 -18.38 -1.07 15.70
C ASP A 12 -16.86 -1.29 15.79
N ILE A 13 -16.12 -0.86 14.75
CA ILE A 13 -14.66 -0.93 14.68
C ILE A 13 -14.10 0.40 15.18
N PRO A 14 -13.40 0.43 16.32
CA PRO A 14 -12.77 1.64 16.84
C PRO A 14 -11.61 2.05 15.93
N ASN A 15 -11.33 3.35 15.86
CA ASN A 15 -10.20 3.87 15.10
C ASN A 15 -8.85 3.49 15.75
N GLY A 16 -7.78 3.55 14.98
CA GLY A 16 -6.42 3.30 15.46
C GLY A 16 -6.12 1.80 15.63
N LEU A 17 -5.15 1.48 16.51
CA LEU A 17 -4.63 0.12 16.68
C LEU A 17 -5.69 -0.89 17.17
N ALA A 18 -6.73 -0.41 17.86
CA ALA A 18 -7.83 -1.26 18.33
C ALA A 18 -8.69 -1.84 17.18
N ALA A 19 -8.61 -1.26 15.97
CA ALA A 19 -9.27 -1.81 14.78
C ALA A 19 -8.71 -3.20 14.42
N LEU A 20 -7.40 -3.40 14.61
CA LEU A 20 -6.69 -4.59 14.14
C LEU A 20 -7.20 -5.88 14.80
N SER A 21 -7.58 -5.81 16.08
CA SER A 21 -8.09 -6.95 16.85
C SER A 21 -9.59 -7.21 16.66
N LYS A 22 -10.32 -6.28 16.01
CA LYS A 22 -11.76 -6.42 15.73
C LYS A 22 -12.04 -7.04 14.37
N VAL A 23 -11.10 -6.95 13.44
CA VAL A 23 -11.25 -7.57 12.12
C VAL A 23 -11.12 -9.09 12.24
N PRO A 24 -12.10 -9.87 11.75
CA PRO A 24 -12.05 -11.34 11.83
C PRO A 24 -10.86 -11.93 11.06
N GLY A 25 -10.34 -13.06 11.52
CA GLY A 25 -9.20 -13.75 10.90
C GLY A 25 -9.39 -14.07 9.41
N ALA A 26 -10.61 -14.43 9.00
CA ALA A 26 -10.93 -14.65 7.59
C ALA A 26 -10.74 -13.40 6.71
N GLY A 27 -11.02 -12.20 7.25
CA GLY A 27 -10.79 -10.93 6.56
C GLY A 27 -9.30 -10.65 6.38
N TRP A 28 -8.48 -10.94 7.40
CA TRP A 28 -7.03 -10.87 7.29
C TRP A 28 -6.48 -11.81 6.23
N THR A 29 -6.95 -13.06 6.17
CA THR A 29 -6.56 -14.01 5.12
C THR A 29 -6.88 -13.50 3.72
N GLN A 30 -8.06 -12.89 3.53
CA GLN A 30 -8.43 -12.27 2.26
C GLN A 30 -7.49 -11.12 1.87
N ILE A 31 -7.13 -10.26 2.83
CA ILE A 31 -6.18 -9.16 2.60
C ILE A 31 -4.81 -9.71 2.22
N PHE A 32 -4.26 -10.65 2.99
CA PHE A 32 -2.95 -11.24 2.70
C PHE A 32 -2.91 -11.95 1.35
N LEU A 33 -3.97 -12.70 1.01
CA LEU A 33 -4.06 -13.38 -0.27
C LEU A 33 -4.15 -12.39 -1.43
N PHE A 34 -4.96 -11.34 -1.30
CA PHE A 34 -5.06 -10.29 -2.31
C PHE A 34 -3.72 -9.55 -2.50
N LEU A 35 -3.10 -9.10 -1.40
CA LEU A 35 -1.80 -8.43 -1.45
C LEU A 35 -0.72 -9.35 -2.04
N GLY A 36 -0.73 -10.63 -1.68
CA GLY A 36 0.19 -11.63 -2.24
C GLY A 36 0.01 -11.84 -3.74
N LEU A 37 -1.23 -11.89 -4.23
CA LEU A 37 -1.52 -11.97 -5.67
C LEU A 37 -1.08 -10.71 -6.42
N VAL A 38 -1.28 -9.53 -5.83
CA VAL A 38 -0.84 -8.25 -6.42
C VAL A 38 0.69 -8.16 -6.46
N GLU A 39 1.36 -8.48 -5.36
CA GLU A 39 2.82 -8.45 -5.25
C GLU A 39 3.50 -9.45 -6.19
N LYS A 40 2.96 -10.67 -6.29
CA LYS A 40 3.56 -11.71 -7.15
C LYS A 40 3.13 -11.62 -8.60
N GLY A 41 1.90 -11.20 -8.88
CA GLY A 41 1.33 -11.17 -10.22
C GLY A 41 1.53 -9.85 -10.96
N LEU A 42 1.27 -8.73 -10.30
CA LEU A 42 1.23 -7.41 -10.95
C LEU A 42 2.52 -6.62 -10.74
N TYR A 43 3.04 -6.60 -9.52
CA TYR A 43 4.23 -5.85 -9.13
C TYR A 43 5.40 -6.77 -8.80
N THR A 44 5.71 -7.68 -9.71
CA THR A 44 6.82 -8.61 -9.52
C THR A 44 8.15 -7.85 -9.47
N PHE A 45 8.92 -8.11 -8.41
CA PHE A 45 10.28 -7.60 -8.28
C PHE A 45 11.20 -8.16 -9.38
N ASP A 46 11.91 -7.27 -10.07
CA ASP A 46 12.89 -7.59 -11.09
C ASP A 46 14.24 -6.95 -10.69
N PRO A 47 15.29 -7.75 -10.43
CA PRO A 47 16.58 -7.24 -9.98
C PRO A 47 17.33 -6.42 -11.05
N THR A 48 16.88 -6.46 -12.31
CA THR A 48 17.47 -5.68 -13.40
C THR A 48 16.94 -4.25 -13.49
N ARG A 49 15.85 -3.94 -12.76
CA ARG A 49 15.18 -2.64 -12.76
C ARG A 49 15.51 -1.86 -11.49
N GLN A 50 15.34 -0.54 -11.53
CA GLN A 50 15.52 0.27 -10.33
C GLN A 50 14.44 -0.05 -9.29
N PRO A 51 14.74 0.04 -7.98
CA PRO A 51 13.74 -0.17 -6.93
C PRO A 51 12.51 0.73 -7.15
N GLY A 52 11.32 0.12 -7.16
CA GLY A 52 10.05 0.82 -7.42
C GLY A 52 9.66 0.97 -8.90
N ASP A 53 10.53 0.59 -9.85
CA ASP A 53 10.22 0.54 -11.29
C ASP A 53 9.73 -0.86 -11.69
N TYR A 54 8.47 -1.17 -11.38
CA TYR A 54 7.87 -2.44 -11.78
C TYR A 54 7.48 -2.40 -13.26
N LYS A 55 7.75 -3.51 -13.97
CA LYS A 55 7.50 -3.64 -15.41
C LYS A 55 6.04 -3.35 -15.81
N ASN A 56 5.09 -3.72 -14.96
CA ASN A 56 3.65 -3.53 -15.20
C ASN A 56 3.06 -2.38 -14.37
N ALA A 57 3.90 -1.50 -13.79
CA ALA A 57 3.48 -0.30 -13.09
C ALA A 57 3.82 0.95 -13.91
N GLY A 58 2.78 1.69 -14.29
CA GLY A 58 2.92 3.03 -14.84
C GLY A 58 3.18 4.08 -13.75
N VAL A 59 3.17 5.35 -14.16
CA VAL A 59 3.26 6.50 -13.25
C VAL A 59 2.21 6.38 -12.13
N LEU A 60 2.61 6.62 -10.88
CA LEU A 60 1.79 6.42 -9.65
C LEU A 60 1.37 4.96 -9.37
N GLY A 61 2.00 3.97 -10.00
CA GLY A 61 1.66 2.56 -9.78
C GLY A 61 0.38 2.14 -10.51
N VAL A 62 0.01 2.81 -11.61
CA VAL A 62 -1.16 2.40 -12.41
C VAL A 62 -0.85 1.08 -13.14
N PRO A 63 -1.64 0.01 -12.94
CA PRO A 63 -1.44 -1.26 -13.66
C PRO A 63 -1.41 -1.04 -15.17
N ASN A 64 -0.38 -1.54 -15.84
CA ASN A 64 -0.18 -1.43 -17.29
C ASN A 64 -0.16 0.01 -17.85
N GLY A 65 0.10 1.01 -17.00
CA GLY A 65 0.23 2.40 -17.43
C GLY A 65 1.57 2.70 -18.09
N SER A 66 1.65 3.80 -18.85
CA SER A 66 2.90 4.28 -19.44
C SER A 66 3.86 4.80 -18.36
N THR A 67 5.16 4.53 -18.52
CA THR A 67 6.21 5.12 -17.69
C THR A 67 6.51 6.56 -18.15
N MET A 68 6.92 7.42 -17.21
CA MET A 68 7.39 8.76 -17.56
C MET A 68 8.76 8.68 -18.26
N THR A 69 8.92 9.48 -19.31
CA THR A 69 10.20 9.63 -20.00
C THR A 69 11.28 10.11 -19.03
N PRO A 70 12.54 9.64 -19.16
CA PRO A 70 13.65 10.13 -18.36
C PRO A 70 13.80 11.66 -18.52
N GLY A 71 13.86 12.38 -17.41
CA GLY A 71 13.97 13.84 -17.42
C GLY A 71 13.82 14.44 -16.02
N GLU A 72 14.01 15.75 -15.93
CA GLU A 72 13.98 16.51 -14.67
C GLU A 72 12.63 16.37 -13.94
N GLY A 73 11.53 16.29 -14.69
CA GLY A 73 10.19 16.05 -14.15
C GLY A 73 10.04 14.68 -13.46
N ARG A 74 10.70 13.63 -13.96
CA ARG A 74 10.72 12.30 -13.32
C ARG A 74 11.50 12.35 -12.01
N ASN A 75 12.71 12.95 -12.04
CA ASN A 75 13.56 13.06 -10.86
C ASN A 75 12.90 13.87 -9.74
N ARG A 76 12.22 14.97 -10.08
CA ARG A 76 11.46 15.77 -9.11
C ARG A 76 10.37 14.93 -8.42
N LYS A 77 9.58 14.17 -9.17
CA LYS A 77 8.50 13.34 -8.62
C LYS A 77 9.03 12.22 -7.73
N LEU A 78 10.08 11.51 -8.16
CA LEU A 78 10.73 10.47 -7.35
C LEU A 78 11.28 11.04 -6.04
N ASN A 79 11.92 12.22 -6.08
CA ASN A 79 12.40 12.88 -4.88
C ASN A 79 11.26 13.30 -3.95
N SER A 80 10.13 13.76 -4.50
CA SER A 80 8.93 14.06 -3.71
C SER A 80 8.31 12.80 -3.08
N GLU A 81 8.23 11.69 -3.81
CA GLU A 81 7.76 10.40 -3.29
C GLU A 81 8.64 9.92 -2.12
N LEU A 82 9.96 10.00 -2.28
CA LEU A 82 10.91 9.63 -1.22
C LEU A 82 10.79 10.53 0.02
N ALA A 83 10.71 11.85 -0.17
CA ALA A 83 10.59 12.80 0.93
C ALA A 83 9.26 12.62 1.70
N ASN A 84 8.16 12.42 0.98
CA ASN A 84 6.85 12.13 1.58
C ASN A 84 6.84 10.77 2.28
N GLY A 85 7.50 9.76 1.72
CA GLY A 85 7.66 8.45 2.36
C GLY A 85 8.41 8.56 3.69
N ARG A 86 9.51 9.31 3.73
CA ARG A 86 10.27 9.58 4.98
C ARG A 86 9.41 10.30 6.02
N LEU A 87 8.66 11.31 5.60
CA LEU A 87 7.75 12.02 6.48
C LEU A 87 6.64 11.10 7.01
N ALA A 88 6.05 10.27 6.15
CA ALA A 88 5.00 9.33 6.54
C ALA A 88 5.51 8.30 7.56
N MET A 89 6.73 7.78 7.40
CA MET A 89 7.35 6.88 8.39
C MET A 89 7.46 7.54 9.76
N MET A 90 7.94 8.78 9.83
CA MET A 90 8.04 9.52 11.10
C MET A 90 6.66 9.85 11.69
N ALA A 91 5.69 10.22 10.84
CA ALA A 91 4.34 10.56 11.28
C ALA A 91 3.59 9.35 11.86
N ILE A 92 3.68 8.19 11.22
CA ILE A 92 3.04 6.95 11.70
C ILE A 92 3.63 6.51 13.04
N ILE A 93 4.95 6.62 13.21
CA ILE A 93 5.59 6.35 14.50
C ILE A 93 5.04 7.30 15.57
N GLY A 94 4.92 8.60 15.28
CA GLY A 94 4.32 9.57 16.19
C GLY A 94 2.88 9.25 16.58
N MET A 95 2.06 8.79 15.61
CA MET A 95 0.67 8.37 15.87
C MET A 95 0.56 7.11 16.75
N PHE A 96 1.60 6.27 16.83
CA PHE A 96 1.60 5.11 17.73
C PHE A 96 1.90 5.47 19.20
N PHE A 97 2.53 6.62 19.47
CA PHE A 97 2.93 7.07 20.81
C PHE A 97 2.05 8.21 21.36
N GLN A 98 0.99 8.59 20.65
CA GLN A 98 -0.02 9.54 21.10
C GLN A 98 -1.10 8.85 21.93
#